data_AF-A0A9E5YF91-F1
#
_entry.id   AF-A0A9E5YF91-F1
#
_cell.length_a   1.000
_cell.length_b   1.000
_cell.length_c   1.000
_cell.angle_alpha   90.00
_cell.angle_beta   90.00
_cell.angle_gamma   90.00
#
_symmetry.space_group_name_H-M   'P 1'
#
loop_
_entity.id
_entity.type
_entity.pdbx_description
1 polymer ?
#
loop_
_entity_poly.entity_id
_entity_poly.type
_entity_poly.pdbx_seq_one_letter_code
_entity_poly.pdbx_strand_id
1 'polypeptide(L)'
;MKRLYLMVSVLLLVSILGCAKANEKLLLIFSYHPEYSWVIEETRGVEEILRNKGMEIKKFYLDTKRKTNSQWWKEVAEDAVKRIEEFKPNLVIVFDDNACELVAKEYIGKTLPFVFCSMNGDPEDYGFPAENITGVIERARVKESIELLKQLVPDVKRVAIITDNSPTSRGFVTRVKKTTLPLEMYELYMTDDFDTWKAKVEELQSKVDAIGLFLYHTIKEKGGEISLPAEDVLKWTLKNNKLPEFVPVDFVVKDGALCGVTLSGYEQGKAAAEMALTILAGVTPVNIPIKCSEKNNPIVNETRAKELNIRIPEDIRKKVEIVY
;
A
#
# COMPACT_ATOMS: atom_id res chain seq x y z
N MET A 1 18.53 -31.21 53.80
CA MET A 1 18.13 -31.63 52.43
C MET A 1 16.75 -31.00 52.17
N LYS A 2 16.57 -29.70 51.85
CA LYS A 2 17.08 -28.82 50.79
C LYS A 2 16.90 -29.41 49.38
N ARG A 3 16.00 -28.77 48.62
CA ARG A 3 15.78 -28.81 47.15
C ARG A 3 14.95 -29.97 46.58
N LEU A 4 13.61 -29.87 46.66
CA LEU A 4 12.74 -30.60 45.72
C LEU A 4 11.32 -29.99 45.51
N TYR A 5 11.15 -28.67 45.59
CA TYR A 5 9.83 -28.04 45.29
C TYR A 5 9.95 -26.68 44.59
N LEU A 6 10.92 -26.52 43.69
CA LEU A 6 11.08 -25.27 42.94
C LEU A 6 11.55 -25.52 41.51
N MET A 7 10.83 -26.36 40.75
CA MET A 7 11.11 -26.52 39.32
C MET A 7 9.92 -27.03 38.49
N VAL A 8 8.68 -26.68 38.86
CA VAL A 8 7.48 -26.89 38.01
C VAL A 8 6.57 -25.64 37.96
N SER A 9 6.90 -24.55 38.66
CA SER A 9 6.06 -23.35 38.76
C SER A 9 6.56 -22.13 37.96
N VAL A 10 7.40 -22.32 36.93
CA VAL A 10 7.87 -21.23 36.05
C VAL A 10 7.37 -21.38 34.59
N LEU A 11 6.47 -22.32 34.32
CA LEU A 11 5.85 -22.53 32.99
C LEU A 11 4.38 -22.12 32.92
N LEU A 12 3.97 -21.16 33.77
CA LEU A 12 2.65 -20.55 33.76
C LEU A 12 2.80 -19.08 34.14
N LEU A 13 2.97 -18.20 33.14
CA LEU A 13 2.75 -16.73 33.16
C LEU A 13 3.66 -15.95 32.19
N VAL A 14 3.78 -16.40 30.94
CA VAL A 14 4.00 -15.47 29.81
C VAL A 14 2.84 -15.61 28.83
N SER A 15 1.65 -15.47 29.39
CA SER A 15 0.45 -15.08 28.65
C SER A 15 -0.06 -13.77 29.24
N ILE A 16 0.85 -12.79 29.38
CA ILE A 16 0.43 -11.39 29.36
C ILE A 16 0.18 -11.11 27.88
N LEU A 17 -0.98 -11.59 27.41
CA LEU A 17 -1.70 -10.83 26.41
C LEU A 17 -1.80 -9.43 27.01
N GLY A 18 -1.06 -8.48 26.41
CA GLY A 18 -1.35 -7.07 26.56
C GLY A 18 -2.76 -6.86 26.02
N CYS A 19 -3.77 -7.11 26.87
CA CYS A 19 -5.10 -6.60 26.61
C CYS A 19 -4.95 -5.09 26.68
N ALA A 20 -5.10 -4.43 25.54
CA ALA A 20 -5.49 -3.03 25.52
C ALA A 20 -6.61 -2.87 26.55
N LYS A 21 -6.49 -1.86 27.42
CA LYS A 21 -7.51 -1.62 28.43
C LYS A 21 -8.82 -1.28 27.71
N ALA A 22 -9.95 -1.73 28.26
CA ALA A 22 -11.24 -1.24 27.81
C ALA A 22 -11.22 0.31 27.89
N ASN A 23 -11.72 0.98 26.84
CA ASN A 23 -11.74 2.45 26.63
C ASN A 23 -10.47 3.11 26.06
N GLU A 24 -9.44 2.38 25.61
CA GLU A 24 -8.37 2.99 24.80
C GLU A 24 -8.95 3.58 23.51
N LYS A 25 -8.48 4.77 23.14
CA LYS A 25 -8.94 5.52 21.97
C LYS A 25 -7.92 5.43 20.84
N LEU A 26 -8.35 4.96 19.68
CA LEU A 26 -7.52 4.83 18.50
C LEU A 26 -8.06 5.70 17.37
N LEU A 27 -7.22 6.54 16.78
CA LEU A 27 -7.58 7.29 15.58
C LEU A 27 -6.88 6.69 14.37
N LEU A 28 -7.66 6.32 13.36
CA LEU A 28 -7.16 5.88 12.06
C LEU A 28 -7.26 7.05 11.09
N ILE A 29 -6.15 7.49 10.51
CA ILE A 29 -6.11 8.57 9.52
C ILE A 29 -5.62 8.02 8.20
N PHE A 30 -6.53 7.93 7.23
CA PHE A 30 -6.26 7.41 5.90
C PHE A 30 -5.92 8.52 4.93
N SER A 31 -4.88 8.31 4.11
CA SER A 31 -4.54 9.21 3.02
C SER A 31 -5.69 9.39 2.02
N TYR A 32 -6.48 8.34 1.79
CA TYR A 32 -7.43 8.24 0.67
C TYR A 32 -8.87 8.04 1.15
N HIS A 33 -9.82 8.05 0.22
CA HIS A 33 -11.26 7.91 0.50
C HIS A 33 -11.65 6.46 0.88
N PRO A 34 -12.73 6.27 1.66
CA PRO A 34 -13.13 4.97 2.17
C PRO A 34 -13.58 3.96 1.10
N GLU A 35 -13.97 4.41 -0.09
CA GLU A 35 -14.33 3.49 -1.18
C GLU A 35 -13.11 2.93 -1.93
N TYR A 36 -11.89 3.37 -1.61
CA TYR A 36 -10.69 2.83 -2.26
C TYR A 36 -10.43 1.40 -1.77
N SER A 37 -10.27 0.45 -2.68
CA SER A 37 -10.11 -0.98 -2.37
C SER A 37 -8.98 -1.24 -1.36
N TRP A 38 -7.87 -0.51 -1.47
CA TRP A 38 -6.75 -0.63 -0.53
C TRP A 38 -7.15 -0.23 0.90
N VAL A 39 -7.84 0.91 1.05
CA VAL A 39 -8.35 1.39 2.35
C VAL A 39 -9.32 0.39 2.97
N ILE A 40 -10.16 -0.25 2.15
CA ILE A 40 -11.09 -1.29 2.59
C ILE A 40 -10.31 -2.50 3.14
N GLU A 41 -9.31 -2.99 2.41
CA GLU A 41 -8.51 -4.15 2.84
C GLU A 41 -7.72 -3.87 4.12
N GLU A 42 -7.05 -2.72 4.21
CA GLU A 42 -6.33 -2.30 5.41
C GLU A 42 -7.26 -2.17 6.61
N THR A 43 -8.42 -1.53 6.41
CA THR A 43 -9.45 -1.39 7.44
C THR A 43 -9.90 -2.75 7.96
N ARG A 44 -10.16 -3.71 7.05
CA ARG A 44 -10.54 -5.08 7.44
C ARG A 44 -9.47 -5.75 8.29
N GLY A 45 -8.20 -5.57 7.93
CA GLY A 45 -7.07 -6.11 8.69
C GLY A 45 -6.99 -5.55 10.10
N VAL A 46 -7.11 -4.22 10.22
CA VAL A 46 -7.12 -3.53 11.52
C VAL A 46 -8.30 -3.99 12.38
N GLU A 47 -9.50 -3.99 11.81
CA GLU A 47 -10.73 -4.35 12.52
C GLU A 47 -10.68 -5.80 13.02
N GLU A 48 -10.09 -6.73 12.28
CA GLU A 48 -9.95 -8.11 12.73
C GLU A 48 -9.16 -8.24 14.03
N ILE A 49 -8.02 -7.54 14.12
CA ILE A 49 -7.13 -7.59 15.28
C ILE A 49 -7.74 -6.87 16.49
N LEU A 50 -8.44 -5.76 16.25
CA LEU A 50 -8.99 -4.91 17.30
C LEU A 50 -10.41 -5.30 17.73
N ARG A 51 -11.07 -6.21 16.99
CA ARG A 51 -12.41 -6.71 17.32
C ARG A 51 -12.44 -7.24 18.76
N ASN A 52 -13.51 -6.90 19.47
CA ASN A 52 -13.77 -7.32 20.86
C ASN A 52 -12.74 -6.82 21.89
N LYS A 53 -11.88 -5.83 21.57
CA LYS A 53 -10.95 -5.22 22.54
C LYS A 53 -11.55 -4.09 23.37
N GLY A 54 -12.81 -3.69 23.11
CA GLY A 54 -13.49 -2.62 23.85
C GLY A 54 -12.85 -1.24 23.66
N MET A 55 -12.19 -1.02 22.52
CA MET A 55 -11.55 0.24 22.16
C MET A 55 -12.53 1.16 21.43
N GLU A 56 -12.41 2.47 21.63
CA GLU A 56 -13.11 3.47 20.83
C GLU A 56 -12.26 3.80 19.60
N ILE A 57 -12.73 3.42 18.42
CA ILE A 57 -11.99 3.63 17.16
C ILE A 57 -12.71 4.67 16.32
N LYS A 58 -12.01 5.73 15.92
CA LYS A 58 -12.48 6.71 14.94
C LYS A 58 -11.64 6.65 13.68
N LYS A 59 -12.27 6.98 12.55
CA LYS A 59 -11.63 7.02 11.23
C LYS A 59 -11.74 8.44 10.67
N PHE A 60 -10.68 8.89 10.02
CA PHE A 60 -10.65 10.14 9.27
C PHE A 60 -9.96 9.91 7.93
N TYR A 61 -10.43 10.57 6.89
CA TYR A 61 -10.00 10.35 5.51
C TYR A 61 -9.59 11.68 4.91
N LEU A 62 -8.35 11.78 4.43
CA LEU A 62 -7.83 13.00 3.81
C LEU A 62 -8.31 13.19 2.36
N ASP A 63 -8.75 12.10 1.71
CA ASP A 63 -9.24 12.07 0.32
C ASP A 63 -8.26 12.70 -0.70
N THR A 64 -6.96 12.49 -0.47
CA THR A 64 -5.89 13.16 -1.26
C THR A 64 -5.69 12.56 -2.65
N LYS A 65 -6.28 11.40 -2.95
CA LYS A 65 -6.29 10.80 -4.29
C LYS A 65 -7.33 11.45 -5.22
N ARG A 66 -8.50 11.84 -4.71
CA ARG A 66 -9.50 12.56 -5.51
C ARG A 66 -9.24 14.06 -5.55
N LYS A 67 -8.81 14.63 -4.42
CA LYS A 67 -8.58 16.07 -4.27
C LYS A 67 -7.09 16.35 -4.17
N THR A 68 -6.50 16.76 -5.29
CA THR A 68 -5.03 16.80 -5.45
C THR A 68 -4.42 18.19 -5.28
N ASN A 69 -5.24 19.24 -5.12
CA ASN A 69 -4.73 20.60 -4.96
C ASN A 69 -4.17 20.85 -3.55
N SER A 70 -3.17 21.73 -3.48
CA SER A 70 -2.42 22.01 -2.24
C SER A 70 -3.26 22.70 -1.17
N GLN A 71 -4.28 23.48 -1.56
CA GLN A 71 -5.16 24.17 -0.61
C GLN A 71 -5.98 23.15 0.19
N TRP A 72 -6.58 22.16 -0.50
CA TRP A 72 -7.27 21.05 0.15
C TRP A 72 -6.34 20.30 1.11
N TRP A 73 -5.11 20.01 0.69
CA TRP A 73 -4.17 19.23 1.50
C TRP A 73 -3.82 19.96 2.80
N LYS A 74 -3.65 21.28 2.74
CA LYS A 74 -3.43 22.10 3.93
C LYS A 74 -4.64 22.08 4.86
N GLU A 75 -5.82 22.37 4.32
CA GLU A 75 -7.07 22.43 5.11
C GLU A 75 -7.39 21.09 5.77
N VAL A 76 -7.26 19.97 5.04
CA VAL A 76 -7.57 18.64 5.54
C VAL A 76 -6.55 18.15 6.56
N ALA A 77 -5.29 18.60 6.47
CA ALA A 77 -4.25 18.34 7.47
C ALA A 77 -4.55 19.08 8.79
N GLU A 78 -4.92 20.36 8.72
CA GLU A 78 -5.36 21.13 9.91
C GLU A 78 -6.57 20.46 10.57
N ASP A 79 -7.48 19.91 9.77
CA ASP A 79 -8.64 19.17 10.21
C ASP A 79 -8.33 17.81 10.85
N ALA A 80 -7.26 17.12 10.40
CA ALA A 80 -6.73 15.93 11.06
C ALA A 80 -6.17 16.29 12.45
N VAL A 81 -5.42 17.39 12.55
CA VAL A 81 -4.87 17.86 13.83
C VAL A 81 -5.98 18.18 14.83
N LYS A 82 -7.01 18.94 14.43
CA LYS A 82 -8.17 19.22 15.28
C LYS A 82 -8.84 17.94 15.79
N ARG A 83 -8.99 16.94 14.92
CA ARG A 83 -9.57 15.63 15.31
C ARG A 83 -8.72 14.91 16.35
N ILE A 84 -7.39 14.97 16.23
CA ILE A 84 -6.48 14.43 17.26
C ILE A 84 -6.69 15.16 18.58
N GLU A 85 -6.75 16.50 18.58
CA GLU A 85 -6.90 17.32 19.79
C GLU A 85 -8.25 17.14 20.49
N GLU A 86 -9.34 17.05 19.73
CA GLU A 86 -10.69 16.85 20.24
C GLU A 86 -10.91 15.42 20.75
N PHE A 87 -10.46 14.43 19.97
CA PHE A 87 -10.68 13.03 20.31
C PHE A 87 -9.78 12.56 21.46
N LYS A 88 -8.56 13.11 21.53
CA LYS A 88 -7.48 12.73 22.45
C LYS A 88 -7.21 11.23 22.39
N PRO A 89 -6.79 10.71 21.23
CA PRO A 89 -6.47 9.30 21.09
C PRO A 89 -5.25 8.94 21.95
N ASN A 90 -5.18 7.67 22.35
CA ASN A 90 -4.01 7.08 22.99
C ASN A 90 -2.94 6.71 21.95
N LEU A 91 -3.35 6.45 20.69
CA LEU A 91 -2.48 6.14 19.57
C LEU A 91 -3.14 6.56 18.25
N VAL A 92 -2.33 6.92 17.25
CA VAL A 92 -2.80 7.18 15.89
C VAL A 92 -2.17 6.18 14.93
N ILE A 93 -2.98 5.58 14.04
CA ILE A 93 -2.45 4.86 12.87
C ILE A 93 -2.67 5.74 11.64
N VAL A 94 -1.61 6.04 10.91
CA VAL A 94 -1.66 6.75 9.63
C VAL A 94 -1.44 5.78 8.47
N PHE A 95 -2.24 5.88 7.43
CA PHE A 95 -2.19 4.97 6.27
C PHE A 95 -1.70 5.71 5.03
N ASP A 96 -0.71 5.12 4.37
CA ASP A 96 0.00 5.60 3.18
C ASP A 96 0.76 6.93 3.34
N ASP A 97 1.49 7.31 2.30
CA ASP A 97 2.48 8.39 2.30
C ASP A 97 1.91 9.77 2.63
N ASN A 98 0.68 10.10 2.22
CA ASN A 98 0.12 11.45 2.40
C ASN A 98 -0.30 11.72 3.85
N ALA A 99 -0.87 10.73 4.56
CA ALA A 99 -1.16 10.85 5.98
C ALA A 99 0.14 10.89 6.81
N CYS A 100 1.18 10.22 6.35
CA CYS A 100 2.51 10.33 6.93
C CYS A 100 3.08 11.73 6.76
N GLU A 101 3.08 12.26 5.53
CA GLU A 101 3.63 13.58 5.20
C GLU A 101 2.85 14.72 5.86
N LEU A 102 1.52 14.71 5.74
CA LEU A 102 0.66 15.82 6.13
C LEU A 102 0.32 15.83 7.62
N VAL A 103 0.43 14.67 8.31
CA VAL A 103 0.01 14.55 9.71
C VAL A 103 1.12 14.01 10.59
N ALA A 104 1.63 12.80 10.36
CA ALA A 104 2.55 12.18 11.31
C ALA A 104 3.88 12.94 11.51
N LYS A 105 4.41 13.58 10.47
CA LYS A 105 5.64 14.40 10.57
C LYS A 105 5.52 15.52 11.59
N GLU A 106 4.35 16.15 11.69
CA GLU A 106 4.08 17.22 12.67
C GLU A 106 4.08 16.73 14.12
N TYR A 107 4.14 15.41 14.35
CA TYR A 107 4.16 14.78 15.66
C TYR A 107 5.49 14.15 16.04
N ILE A 108 6.54 14.27 15.22
CA ILE A 108 7.88 13.80 15.58
C ILE A 108 8.32 14.45 16.90
N GLY A 109 8.73 13.62 17.87
CA GLY A 109 9.21 14.07 19.17
C GLY A 109 8.11 14.51 20.15
N LYS A 110 6.82 14.35 19.78
CA LYS A 110 5.69 14.55 20.70
C LYS A 110 5.40 13.26 21.49
N THR A 111 4.55 13.37 22.51
CA THR A 111 4.21 12.25 23.39
C THR A 111 3.23 11.25 22.79
N LEU A 112 2.37 11.69 21.86
CA LEU A 112 1.36 10.85 21.21
C LEU A 112 2.05 9.84 20.26
N PRO A 113 1.90 8.52 20.46
CA PRO A 113 2.50 7.53 19.57
C PRO A 113 1.75 7.40 18.24
N PHE A 114 2.52 7.16 17.18
CA PHE A 114 2.04 6.90 15.83
C PHE A 114 2.55 5.55 15.30
N VAL A 115 1.69 4.86 14.55
CA VAL A 115 2.05 3.73 13.70
C VAL A 115 1.75 4.12 12.26
N PHE A 116 2.74 4.12 11.37
CA PHE A 116 2.46 4.22 9.94
C PHE A 116 2.17 2.85 9.33
N CYS A 117 1.29 2.80 8.34
CA CYS A 117 0.86 1.59 7.63
C CYS A 117 0.94 1.84 6.12
N SER A 118 1.41 0.84 5.37
CA SER A 118 1.52 0.87 3.90
C SER A 118 2.31 2.04 3.31
N MET A 119 3.35 2.50 4.00
CA MET A 119 4.23 3.55 3.47
C MET A 119 5.07 3.01 2.30
N ASN A 120 4.97 3.63 1.13
CA ASN A 120 5.76 3.24 -0.05
C ASN A 120 7.12 3.95 -0.11
N GLY A 121 7.20 5.18 0.39
CA GLY A 121 8.44 5.92 0.56
C GLY A 121 9.42 5.24 1.51
N ASP A 122 10.66 5.73 1.50
CA ASP A 122 11.66 5.34 2.49
C ASP A 122 11.39 6.12 3.79
N PRO A 123 11.18 5.46 4.94
CA PRO A 123 10.83 6.12 6.21
C PRO A 123 11.74 7.29 6.58
N GLU A 124 13.02 7.21 6.21
CA GLU A 124 14.03 8.23 6.46
C GLU A 124 13.69 9.57 5.79
N ASP A 125 13.03 9.57 4.63
CA ASP A 125 12.60 10.78 3.93
C ASP A 125 11.53 11.56 4.73
N TYR A 126 10.86 10.90 5.67
CA TYR A 126 9.84 11.45 6.57
C TYR A 126 10.41 11.76 7.96
N GLY A 127 11.65 11.37 8.26
CA GLY A 127 12.22 11.43 9.60
C GLY A 127 11.78 10.27 10.51
N PHE A 128 11.39 9.13 9.93
CA PHE A 128 10.97 7.93 10.64
C PHE A 128 12.05 6.82 10.58
N PRO A 129 12.11 5.90 11.57
CA PRO A 129 11.34 5.93 12.81
C PRO A 129 11.79 7.08 13.72
N ALA A 130 10.93 7.47 14.65
CA ALA A 130 11.23 8.46 15.67
C ALA A 130 10.91 7.88 17.06
N GLU A 131 11.21 8.61 18.15
CA GLU A 131 10.94 8.14 19.51
C GLU A 131 9.48 7.64 19.69
N ASN A 132 8.53 8.36 19.09
CA ASN A 132 7.10 8.09 19.15
C ASN A 132 6.51 7.52 17.84
N ILE A 133 7.32 7.18 16.83
CA ILE A 133 6.82 6.76 15.51
C ILE A 133 7.55 5.49 15.03
N THR A 134 6.77 4.46 14.70
CA THR A 134 7.23 3.24 14.02
C THR A 134 6.17 2.80 13.01
N GLY A 135 6.34 1.67 12.32
CA GLY A 135 5.28 1.20 11.43
C GLY A 135 5.65 0.08 10.47
N VAL A 136 4.80 -0.03 9.46
CA VAL A 136 4.85 -1.04 8.41
C VAL A 136 5.02 -0.36 7.06
N ILE A 137 6.08 -0.76 6.34
CA ILE A 137 6.35 -0.31 4.99
C ILE A 137 5.76 -1.26 3.94
N GLU A 138 5.31 -0.68 2.84
CA GLU A 138 4.90 -1.39 1.63
C GLU A 138 6.01 -1.32 0.58
N ARG A 139 6.31 -2.44 -0.06
CA ARG A 139 7.26 -2.50 -1.17
C ARG A 139 6.63 -3.23 -2.34
N ALA A 140 6.06 -2.46 -3.28
CA ALA A 140 5.53 -2.96 -4.54
C ALA A 140 6.53 -3.90 -5.25
N ARG A 141 6.04 -5.03 -5.76
CA ARG A 141 6.81 -6.21 -6.18
C ARG A 141 7.15 -6.21 -7.66
N VAL A 142 7.75 -5.12 -8.13
CA VAL A 142 8.05 -4.89 -9.55
C VAL A 142 8.88 -6.01 -10.19
N LYS A 143 9.91 -6.50 -9.48
CA LYS A 143 10.80 -7.52 -9.99
C LYS A 143 10.05 -8.83 -10.14
N GLU A 144 9.34 -9.23 -9.10
CA GLU A 144 8.58 -10.46 -9.05
C GLU A 144 7.40 -10.45 -10.04
N SER A 145 6.74 -9.29 -10.25
CA SER A 145 5.72 -9.13 -11.30
C SER A 145 6.30 -9.32 -12.70
N ILE A 146 7.51 -8.81 -12.97
CA ILE A 146 8.17 -9.02 -14.27
C ILE A 146 8.60 -10.49 -14.43
N GLU A 147 9.08 -11.14 -13.36
CA GLU A 147 9.42 -12.57 -13.38
C GLU A 147 8.18 -13.45 -13.64
N LEU A 148 7.02 -13.09 -13.09
CA LEU A 148 5.75 -13.74 -13.41
C LEU A 148 5.35 -13.50 -14.86
N LEU A 149 5.44 -12.25 -15.34
CA LEU A 149 5.17 -11.93 -16.74
C LEU A 149 6.03 -12.77 -17.69
N LYS A 150 7.33 -12.92 -17.40
CA LYS A 150 8.25 -13.72 -18.23
C LYS A 150 7.91 -15.21 -18.22
N GLN A 151 7.32 -15.73 -17.15
CA GLN A 151 6.82 -17.10 -17.11
C GLN A 151 5.56 -17.29 -17.98
N LEU A 152 4.75 -16.25 -18.13
CA LEU A 152 3.55 -16.26 -18.98
C LEU A 152 3.86 -15.96 -20.46
N VAL A 153 4.81 -15.04 -20.69
CA VAL A 153 5.20 -14.55 -22.02
C VAL A 153 6.73 -14.57 -22.14
N PRO A 154 7.33 -15.74 -22.45
CA PRO A 154 8.79 -15.94 -22.41
C PRO A 154 9.61 -15.05 -23.34
N ASP A 155 9.00 -14.56 -24.42
CA ASP A 155 9.68 -13.77 -25.45
C ASP A 155 9.77 -12.28 -25.13
N VAL A 156 9.15 -11.79 -24.05
CA VAL A 156 9.26 -10.40 -23.60
C VAL A 156 10.71 -10.08 -23.24
N LYS A 157 11.26 -9.02 -23.82
CA LYS A 157 12.63 -8.54 -23.57
C LYS A 157 12.65 -7.12 -23.04
N ARG A 158 11.75 -6.27 -23.54
CA ARG A 158 11.71 -4.85 -23.27
C ARG A 158 10.37 -4.43 -22.70
N VAL A 159 10.39 -3.69 -21.60
CA VAL A 159 9.18 -3.22 -20.91
C VAL A 159 9.23 -1.72 -20.67
N ALA A 160 8.07 -1.08 -20.56
CA ALA A 160 7.94 0.25 -20.00
C ALA A 160 7.00 0.22 -18.80
N ILE A 161 7.13 1.17 -17.87
CA ILE A 161 6.16 1.36 -16.78
C ILE A 161 5.53 2.75 -16.93
N ILE A 162 4.20 2.81 -16.82
CA ILE A 162 3.44 4.06 -16.76
C ILE A 162 2.71 4.16 -15.40
N THR A 163 2.74 5.35 -14.81
CA THR A 163 2.11 5.62 -13.52
C THR A 163 1.71 7.08 -13.38
N ASP A 164 0.82 7.36 -12.42
CA ASP A 164 0.48 8.73 -12.05
C ASP A 164 1.67 9.47 -11.43
N ASN A 165 1.59 10.78 -11.25
CA ASN A 165 2.65 11.57 -10.61
C ASN A 165 2.38 11.84 -9.11
N SER A 166 1.67 10.96 -8.42
CA SER A 166 1.43 11.10 -6.98
C SER A 166 2.71 10.94 -6.14
N PRO A 167 2.74 11.40 -4.87
CA PRO A 167 3.87 11.15 -3.97
C PRO A 167 4.26 9.67 -3.86
N THR A 168 3.27 8.78 -3.71
CA THR A 168 3.45 7.32 -3.69
C THR A 168 4.10 6.80 -4.98
N SER A 169 3.64 7.27 -6.15
CA SER A 169 4.28 6.96 -7.44
C SER A 169 5.73 7.42 -7.51
N ARG A 170 6.05 8.65 -7.08
CA ARG A 170 7.44 9.15 -7.10
C ARG A 170 8.38 8.32 -6.21
N GLY A 171 7.91 7.89 -5.04
CA GLY A 171 8.64 6.96 -4.17
C GLY A 171 8.92 5.62 -4.86
N PHE A 172 7.88 5.03 -5.47
CA PHE A 172 8.02 3.82 -6.28
C PHE A 172 9.05 3.98 -7.41
N VAL A 173 8.96 5.05 -8.21
CA VAL A 173 9.89 5.32 -9.33
C VAL A 173 11.33 5.41 -8.87
N THR A 174 11.58 6.12 -7.77
CA THR A 174 12.91 6.28 -7.19
C THR A 174 13.51 4.93 -6.81
N ARG A 175 12.70 4.02 -6.25
CA ARG A 175 13.12 2.66 -5.89
C ARG A 175 13.33 1.76 -7.09
N VAL A 176 12.43 1.79 -8.07
CA VAL A 176 12.55 0.99 -9.31
C VAL A 176 13.86 1.32 -10.03
N LYS A 177 14.22 2.60 -10.12
CA LYS A 177 15.49 3.04 -10.73
C LYS A 177 16.75 2.49 -10.04
N LYS A 178 16.65 2.10 -8.77
CA LYS A 178 17.74 1.47 -7.99
C LYS A 178 17.68 -0.07 -8.02
N THR A 179 16.64 -0.65 -8.62
CA THR A 179 16.40 -2.10 -8.60
C THR A 179 16.92 -2.75 -9.88
N THR A 180 17.68 -3.83 -9.77
CA THR A 180 18.05 -4.64 -10.94
C THR A 180 16.85 -5.47 -11.41
N LEU A 181 16.39 -5.19 -12.63
CA LEU A 181 15.25 -5.87 -13.26
C LEU A 181 15.71 -6.96 -14.22
N PRO A 182 14.91 -8.03 -14.42
CA PRO A 182 15.29 -9.15 -15.28
C PRO A 182 15.06 -8.90 -16.79
N LEU A 183 14.51 -7.73 -17.15
CA LEU A 183 14.21 -7.28 -18.51
C LEU A 183 14.74 -5.85 -18.73
N GLU A 184 14.88 -5.46 -20.00
CA GLU A 184 15.26 -4.09 -20.36
C GLU A 184 14.13 -3.12 -20.03
N MET A 185 14.40 -2.11 -19.20
CA MET A 185 13.48 -1.00 -18.96
C MET A 185 13.68 0.06 -20.05
N TYR A 186 12.74 0.16 -20.99
CA TYR A 186 12.72 1.20 -22.02
C TYR A 186 12.49 2.58 -21.42
N GLU A 187 11.43 2.70 -20.63
CA GLU A 187 11.00 3.97 -20.06
C GLU A 187 10.20 3.72 -18.78
N LEU A 188 10.38 4.61 -17.79
CA LEU A 188 9.43 4.79 -16.71
C LEU A 188 8.84 6.19 -16.84
N TYR A 189 7.56 6.25 -17.18
CA TYR A 189 6.84 7.49 -17.45
C TYR A 189 5.84 7.84 -16.35
N MET A 190 5.84 9.11 -15.91
CA MET A 190 4.90 9.65 -14.93
C MET A 190 4.11 10.80 -15.54
N THR A 191 2.79 10.80 -15.36
CA THR A 191 1.90 11.92 -15.74
C THR A 191 0.69 11.96 -14.83
N ASP A 192 0.12 13.14 -14.58
CA ASP A 192 -1.20 13.28 -13.95
C ASP A 192 -2.27 13.77 -14.92
N ASP A 193 -1.94 13.90 -16.21
CA ASP A 193 -2.81 14.34 -17.29
C ASP A 193 -3.27 13.15 -18.16
N PHE A 194 -4.58 13.01 -18.35
CA PHE A 194 -5.15 11.85 -19.04
C PHE A 194 -4.85 11.85 -20.54
N ASP A 195 -4.83 13.01 -21.22
CA ASP A 195 -4.45 13.06 -22.63
C ASP A 195 -3.02 12.58 -22.87
N THR A 196 -2.10 13.00 -22.00
CA THR A 196 -0.70 12.56 -22.00
C THR A 196 -0.59 11.06 -21.70
N TRP A 197 -1.37 10.56 -20.74
CA TRP A 197 -1.45 9.12 -20.43
C TRP A 197 -1.87 8.32 -21.67
N LYS A 198 -2.95 8.74 -22.34
CA LYS A 198 -3.47 8.09 -23.55
C LYS A 198 -2.43 8.04 -24.66
N ALA A 199 -1.83 9.19 -24.97
CA ALA A 199 -0.79 9.30 -25.99
C ALA A 199 0.41 8.39 -25.69
N LYS A 200 0.82 8.27 -24.42
CA LYS A 200 1.92 7.40 -24.02
C LYS A 200 1.56 5.91 -24.18
N VAL A 201 0.35 5.48 -23.78
CA VAL A 201 -0.11 4.10 -23.97
C VAL A 201 -0.10 3.71 -25.45
N GLU A 202 -0.56 4.61 -26.33
CA GLU A 202 -0.57 4.41 -27.79
C GLU A 202 0.85 4.35 -28.38
N GLU A 203 1.75 5.24 -27.95
CA GLU A 203 3.15 5.26 -28.38
C GLU A 203 3.85 3.92 -28.07
N LEU A 204 3.67 3.43 -26.84
CA LEU A 204 4.35 2.25 -26.32
C LEU A 204 4.00 0.96 -27.07
N GLN A 205 2.84 0.89 -27.74
CA GLN A 205 2.42 -0.29 -28.53
C GLN A 205 3.46 -0.75 -29.55
N SER A 206 4.30 0.16 -30.04
CA SER A 206 5.33 -0.10 -31.06
C SER A 206 6.77 -0.10 -30.54
N LYS A 207 6.96 0.13 -29.23
CA LYS A 207 8.27 0.39 -28.62
C LYS A 207 8.73 -0.69 -27.65
N VAL A 208 7.79 -1.39 -27.03
CA VAL A 208 8.03 -2.38 -25.99
C VAL A 208 7.19 -3.63 -26.20
N ASP A 209 7.57 -4.71 -25.52
CA ASP A 209 6.88 -6.01 -25.59
C ASP A 209 5.78 -6.13 -24.52
N ALA A 210 5.85 -5.34 -23.44
CA ALA A 210 4.87 -5.32 -22.36
C ALA A 210 4.86 -3.97 -21.62
N ILE A 211 3.72 -3.65 -20.99
CA ILE A 211 3.53 -2.42 -20.23
C ILE A 211 3.29 -2.75 -18.76
N GLY A 212 4.01 -2.09 -17.87
CA GLY A 212 3.76 -2.09 -16.45
C GLY A 212 2.81 -0.97 -16.06
N LEU A 213 1.74 -1.28 -15.36
CA LEU A 213 0.82 -0.29 -14.78
C LEU A 213 1.04 -0.25 -13.27
N PHE A 214 1.30 0.93 -12.69
CA PHE A 214 1.36 1.09 -11.23
C PHE A 214 0.13 1.79 -10.68
N LEU A 215 0.14 3.12 -10.54
CA LEU A 215 -1.01 3.90 -10.09
C LEU A 215 -1.55 4.80 -11.20
N TYR A 216 -2.84 5.09 -11.16
CA TYR A 216 -3.56 5.95 -12.11
C TYR A 216 -4.66 6.76 -11.38
N HIS A 217 -4.58 6.87 -10.06
CA HIS A 217 -5.67 7.37 -9.21
C HIS A 217 -5.66 8.88 -9.08
N THR A 218 -4.55 9.54 -9.44
CA THR A 218 -4.45 11.00 -9.47
C THR A 218 -4.44 11.55 -10.90
N ILE A 219 -4.87 10.76 -11.89
CA ILE A 219 -5.00 11.18 -13.28
C ILE A 219 -6.23 12.10 -13.41
N LYS A 220 -6.06 13.20 -14.14
CA LYS A 220 -7.04 14.29 -14.25
C LYS A 220 -7.22 14.67 -15.72
N GLU A 221 -8.33 15.33 -16.02
CA GLU A 221 -8.44 16.11 -17.25
C GLU A 221 -7.42 17.25 -17.24
N LYS A 222 -7.02 17.70 -18.42
CA LYS A 222 -6.01 18.75 -18.57
C LYS A 222 -6.43 20.03 -17.84
N GLY A 223 -5.64 20.43 -16.84
CA GLY A 223 -5.92 21.60 -16.01
C GLY A 223 -7.01 21.41 -14.96
N GLY A 224 -7.52 20.19 -14.78
CA GLY A 224 -8.42 19.83 -13.70
C GLY A 224 -7.70 19.71 -12.35
N GLU A 225 -8.44 19.88 -11.27
CA GLU A 225 -7.94 19.71 -9.88
C GLU A 225 -8.42 18.41 -9.22
N ILE A 226 -9.48 17.81 -9.78
CA ILE A 226 -10.13 16.61 -9.29
C ILE A 226 -9.78 15.45 -10.21
N SER A 227 -9.37 14.33 -9.61
CA SER A 227 -9.04 13.12 -10.33
C SER A 227 -10.26 12.52 -11.02
N LEU A 228 -10.04 11.95 -12.20
CA LEU A 228 -11.03 11.13 -12.88
C LEU A 228 -11.34 9.88 -12.06
N PRO A 229 -12.51 9.25 -12.25
CA PRO A 229 -12.76 7.93 -11.74
C PRO A 229 -11.66 6.97 -12.21
N ALA A 230 -10.95 6.36 -11.26
CA ALA A 230 -9.80 5.50 -11.57
C ALA A 230 -10.20 4.33 -12.50
N GLU A 231 -11.43 3.83 -12.37
CA GLU A 231 -12.00 2.82 -13.24
C GLU A 231 -12.08 3.25 -14.71
N ASP A 232 -12.34 4.53 -15.00
CA ASP A 232 -12.46 5.02 -16.38
C ASP A 232 -11.09 5.08 -17.04
N VAL A 233 -10.06 5.50 -16.28
CA VAL A 233 -8.67 5.53 -16.74
C VAL A 233 -8.19 4.12 -17.04
N LEU A 234 -8.45 3.16 -16.14
CA LEU A 234 -8.04 1.77 -16.34
C LEU A 234 -8.82 1.10 -17.49
N LYS A 235 -10.15 1.24 -17.53
CA LYS A 235 -10.99 0.69 -18.62
C LYS A 235 -10.54 1.20 -19.98
N TRP A 236 -10.26 2.50 -20.08
CA TRP A 236 -9.70 3.06 -21.32
C TRP A 236 -8.34 2.44 -21.64
N THR A 237 -7.46 2.32 -20.64
CA THR A 237 -6.10 1.78 -20.82
C THR A 237 -6.12 0.35 -21.32
N LEU A 238 -6.88 -0.54 -20.67
CA LEU A 238 -6.97 -1.96 -21.05
C LEU A 238 -7.62 -2.16 -22.43
N LYS A 239 -8.59 -1.32 -22.78
CA LYS A 239 -9.26 -1.36 -24.10
C LYS A 239 -8.31 -0.98 -25.24
N ASN A 240 -7.39 -0.04 -25.01
CA ASN A 240 -6.50 0.50 -26.05
C ASN A 240 -5.10 -0.10 -26.03
N ASN A 241 -4.72 -0.80 -24.96
CA ASN A 241 -3.48 -1.56 -24.90
C ASN A 241 -3.68 -2.99 -25.45
N LYS A 242 -2.80 -3.39 -26.36
CA LYS A 242 -2.75 -4.75 -26.95
C LYS A 242 -1.56 -5.57 -26.45
N LEU A 243 -0.71 -4.99 -25.62
CA LEU A 243 0.47 -5.63 -25.05
C LEU A 243 0.12 -6.29 -23.70
N PRO A 244 0.81 -7.37 -23.31
CA PRO A 244 0.75 -7.91 -21.95
C PRO A 244 0.99 -6.84 -20.88
N GLU A 245 0.13 -6.82 -19.86
CA GLU A 245 0.33 -5.97 -18.68
C GLU A 245 0.96 -6.72 -17.50
N PHE A 246 1.84 -6.04 -16.77
CA PHE A 246 2.21 -6.47 -15.42
C PHE A 246 1.93 -5.36 -14.41
N VAL A 247 1.58 -5.74 -13.19
CA VAL A 247 1.21 -4.79 -12.14
C VAL A 247 1.96 -5.13 -10.86
N PRO A 248 2.61 -4.18 -10.18
CA PRO A 248 3.31 -4.43 -8.92
C PRO A 248 2.42 -4.26 -7.67
N VAL A 249 1.09 -4.20 -7.84
CA VAL A 249 0.02 -4.04 -6.83
C VAL A 249 -1.22 -4.86 -7.22
N ASP A 250 -2.08 -5.25 -6.28
CA ASP A 250 -3.14 -6.26 -6.51
C ASP A 250 -4.40 -5.77 -7.21
N PHE A 251 -4.89 -4.60 -6.86
CA PHE A 251 -6.21 -4.14 -7.29
C PHE A 251 -6.32 -4.06 -8.81
N VAL A 252 -5.25 -3.70 -9.53
CA VAL A 252 -5.30 -3.55 -10.99
C VAL A 252 -5.52 -4.88 -11.72
N VAL A 253 -5.06 -6.01 -11.17
CA VAL A 253 -5.28 -7.33 -11.79
C VAL A 253 -6.73 -7.78 -11.58
N LYS A 254 -7.29 -7.49 -10.41
CA LYS A 254 -8.73 -7.69 -10.12
C LYS A 254 -9.61 -6.78 -10.98
N ASP A 255 -9.09 -5.62 -11.37
CA ASP A 255 -9.79 -4.67 -12.23
C ASP A 255 -9.56 -4.92 -13.74
N GLY A 256 -8.80 -5.95 -14.12
CA GLY A 256 -8.73 -6.47 -15.50
C GLY A 256 -7.34 -6.57 -16.13
N ALA A 257 -6.27 -6.11 -15.48
CA ALA A 257 -4.92 -6.28 -16.02
C ALA A 257 -4.46 -7.75 -15.98
N LEU A 258 -3.49 -8.11 -16.81
CA LEU A 258 -3.10 -9.50 -17.02
C LEU A 258 -2.52 -10.19 -15.77
N CYS A 259 -1.46 -9.66 -15.16
CA CYS A 259 -0.81 -10.35 -14.05
C CYS A 259 -0.05 -9.41 -13.11
N GLY A 260 0.29 -9.92 -11.93
CA GLY A 260 1.10 -9.19 -10.96
C GLY A 260 1.50 -10.03 -9.78
N VAL A 261 2.50 -9.58 -9.05
CA VAL A 261 2.82 -10.04 -7.71
C VAL A 261 2.52 -8.90 -6.75
N THR A 262 1.86 -9.23 -5.66
CA THR A 262 1.19 -8.22 -4.85
C THR A 262 1.45 -8.44 -3.37
N LEU A 263 1.27 -7.36 -2.62
CA LEU A 263 1.13 -7.38 -1.18
C LEU A 263 -0.36 -7.34 -0.83
N SER A 264 -0.70 -7.73 0.40
CA SER A 264 -2.07 -7.69 0.90
C SER A 264 -2.24 -6.49 1.83
N GLY A 265 -3.11 -5.53 1.46
CA GLY A 265 -3.49 -4.42 2.33
C GLY A 265 -4.09 -4.91 3.66
N TYR A 266 -4.81 -6.05 3.62
CA TYR A 266 -5.30 -6.71 4.83
C TYR A 266 -4.17 -7.15 5.77
N GLU A 267 -3.10 -7.77 5.27
CA GLU A 267 -1.95 -8.13 6.10
C GLU A 267 -1.19 -6.89 6.60
N GLN A 268 -1.13 -5.81 5.82
CA GLN A 268 -0.57 -4.52 6.26
C GLN A 268 -1.34 -3.96 7.45
N GLY A 269 -2.67 -3.88 7.34
CA GLY A 269 -3.56 -3.41 8.40
C GLY A 269 -3.47 -4.27 9.67
N LYS A 270 -3.38 -5.60 9.52
CA LYS A 270 -3.16 -6.50 10.67
C LYS A 270 -1.84 -6.22 11.37
N ALA A 271 -0.75 -6.12 10.62
CA ALA A 271 0.57 -5.86 11.18
C ALA A 271 0.61 -4.50 11.92
N ALA A 272 -0.01 -3.46 11.37
CA ALA A 272 -0.12 -2.15 12.01
C ALA A 272 -0.95 -2.20 13.30
N ALA A 273 -2.08 -2.92 13.30
CA ALA A 273 -2.91 -3.08 14.49
C ALA A 273 -2.21 -3.87 15.60
N GLU A 274 -1.43 -4.91 15.26
CA GLU A 274 -0.60 -5.64 16.22
C GLU A 274 0.48 -4.76 16.85
N MET A 275 1.12 -3.89 16.05
CA MET A 275 2.06 -2.89 16.57
C MET A 275 1.36 -1.91 17.50
N ALA A 276 0.17 -1.42 17.13
CA ALA A 276 -0.62 -0.53 17.97
C ALA A 276 -0.95 -1.17 19.33
N LEU A 277 -1.38 -2.43 19.36
CA LEU A 277 -1.62 -3.16 20.61
C LEU A 277 -0.34 -3.31 21.45
N THR A 278 0.80 -3.53 20.81
CA THR A 278 2.10 -3.62 21.49
C THR A 278 2.48 -2.30 22.16
N ILE A 279 2.23 -1.17 21.49
CA ILE A 279 2.47 0.17 22.03
C ILE A 279 1.51 0.47 23.18
N LEU A 280 0.22 0.16 23.02
CA LEU A 280 -0.78 0.34 24.08
C LEU A 280 -0.52 -0.54 25.30
N ALA A 281 0.22 -1.64 25.15
CA ALA A 281 0.71 -2.45 26.26
C ALA A 281 1.94 -1.85 26.99
N GLY A 282 2.46 -0.71 26.52
CA GLY A 282 3.53 0.06 27.19
C GLY A 282 4.89 0.02 26.50
N VAL A 283 5.02 -0.59 25.32
CA VAL A 283 6.27 -0.60 24.56
C VAL A 283 6.44 0.71 23.79
N THR A 284 7.59 1.37 23.93
CA THR A 284 7.89 2.60 23.19
C THR A 284 8.06 2.31 21.69
N PRO A 285 7.49 3.12 20.78
CA PRO A 285 7.56 2.90 19.33
C PRO A 285 8.96 2.67 18.77
N VAL A 286 9.96 3.43 19.21
CA VAL A 286 11.36 3.27 18.73
C VAL A 286 11.97 1.88 19.00
N ASN A 287 11.44 1.15 19.98
CA ASN A 287 11.88 -0.20 20.31
C ASN A 287 11.18 -1.29 19.48
N ILE A 288 10.24 -0.91 18.62
CA ILE A 288 9.53 -1.80 17.71
C ILE A 288 10.12 -1.62 16.32
N PRO A 289 10.80 -2.64 15.76
CA PRO A 289 11.36 -2.55 14.42
C PRO A 289 10.28 -2.30 13.36
N ILE A 290 10.63 -1.47 12.36
CA ILE A 290 9.81 -1.32 11.16
C ILE A 290 9.67 -2.68 10.48
N LYS A 291 8.44 -3.05 10.11
CA LYS A 291 8.16 -4.28 9.37
C LYS A 291 7.98 -4.00 7.87
N CYS A 292 8.45 -4.92 7.04
CA CYS A 292 8.12 -4.99 5.62
C CYS A 292 7.47 -6.34 5.36
N SER A 293 6.29 -6.38 4.73
CA SER A 293 5.68 -7.65 4.37
C SER A 293 6.50 -8.36 3.29
N GLU A 294 6.86 -9.62 3.50
CA GLU A 294 7.61 -10.47 2.56
C GLU A 294 6.71 -11.42 1.75
N LYS A 295 5.44 -11.53 2.12
CA LYS A 295 4.52 -12.49 1.49
C LYS A 295 4.08 -11.98 0.12
N ASN A 296 4.56 -12.67 -0.91
CA ASN A 296 4.18 -12.44 -2.29
C ASN A 296 2.90 -13.22 -2.62
N ASN A 297 1.90 -12.53 -3.17
CA ASN A 297 0.70 -13.14 -3.72
C ASN A 297 0.71 -12.93 -5.25
N PRO A 298 1.17 -13.92 -6.02
CA PRO A 298 1.10 -13.84 -7.48
C PRO A 298 -0.34 -14.07 -7.94
N ILE A 299 -0.82 -13.24 -8.86
CA ILE A 299 -2.18 -13.22 -9.37
C ILE A 299 -2.17 -13.10 -10.91
N VAL A 300 -3.09 -13.80 -11.56
CA VAL A 300 -3.27 -13.76 -13.02
C VAL A 300 -4.76 -13.66 -13.36
N ASN A 301 -5.09 -12.75 -14.28
CA ASN A 301 -6.43 -12.61 -14.84
C ASN A 301 -6.58 -13.51 -16.08
N GLU A 302 -7.43 -14.53 -15.96
CA GLU A 302 -7.64 -15.51 -17.02
C GLU A 302 -8.43 -14.96 -18.20
N THR A 303 -9.35 -14.03 -17.98
CA THR A 303 -10.09 -13.36 -19.06
C THR A 303 -9.12 -12.54 -19.92
N ARG A 304 -8.29 -11.71 -19.28
CA ARG A 304 -7.30 -10.89 -19.99
C ARG A 304 -6.24 -11.73 -20.69
N ALA A 305 -5.79 -12.83 -20.08
CA ALA A 305 -4.88 -13.78 -20.73
C ALA A 305 -5.47 -14.33 -22.03
N LYS A 306 -6.76 -14.69 -22.06
CA LYS A 306 -7.45 -15.15 -23.27
C LYS A 306 -7.56 -14.06 -24.33
N GLU A 307 -7.92 -12.83 -23.95
CA GLU A 307 -7.98 -11.69 -24.87
C GLU A 307 -6.65 -11.42 -25.57
N LEU A 308 -5.54 -11.57 -24.82
CA LEU A 308 -4.18 -11.38 -25.32
C LEU A 308 -3.60 -12.63 -26.00
N ASN A 309 -4.36 -13.72 -26.13
CA ASN A 309 -3.91 -15.01 -26.65
C ASN A 309 -2.72 -15.62 -25.87
N ILE A 310 -2.67 -15.38 -24.56
CA ILE A 310 -1.63 -15.89 -23.67
C ILE A 310 -2.13 -17.16 -22.99
N ARG A 311 -1.36 -18.24 -23.12
CA ARG A 311 -1.61 -19.49 -22.40
C ARG A 311 -1.00 -19.42 -21.02
N ILE A 312 -1.80 -19.59 -19.97
CA ILE A 312 -1.31 -19.78 -18.60
C ILE A 312 -0.79 -21.22 -18.47
N PRO A 313 0.51 -21.45 -18.22
CA PRO A 313 1.04 -22.79 -18.02
C PRO A 313 0.48 -23.45 -16.73
N GLU A 314 0.28 -24.77 -16.74
CA GLU A 314 -0.34 -25.50 -15.62
C GLU A 314 0.48 -25.45 -14.32
N ASP A 315 1.80 -25.39 -14.43
CA ASP A 315 2.70 -25.24 -13.29
C ASP A 315 2.62 -23.84 -12.66
N ILE A 316 2.32 -22.81 -13.46
CA ILE A 316 2.04 -21.45 -12.99
C ILE A 316 0.66 -21.37 -12.37
N ARG A 317 -0.37 -21.94 -13.03
CA ARG A 317 -1.76 -21.94 -12.55
C ARG A 317 -1.89 -22.47 -11.11
N LYS A 318 -1.07 -23.45 -10.71
CA LYS A 318 -1.05 -24.02 -9.35
C LYS A 318 -0.42 -23.13 -8.28
N LYS A 319 0.31 -22.09 -8.68
CA LYS A 319 1.10 -21.22 -7.80
C LYS A 319 0.54 -19.80 -7.69
N VAL A 320 -0.48 -19.48 -8.49
CA VAL A 320 -1.06 -18.14 -8.57
C VAL A 320 -2.54 -18.15 -8.21
N GLU A 321 -3.02 -17.03 -7.70
CA GLU A 321 -4.46 -16.75 -7.65
C GLU A 321 -4.96 -16.49 -9.08
N ILE A 322 -6.05 -17.17 -9.47
CA ILE A 322 -6.71 -16.95 -10.75
C ILE A 322 -7.95 -16.10 -10.53
N VAL A 323 -8.00 -14.96 -11.20
CA VAL A 323 -9.18 -14.07 -11.27
C VAL A 323 -9.72 -14.02 -12.70
N TYR A 324 -10.93 -13.47 -12.87
CA TYR A 324 -11.66 -13.46 -14.14
C TYR A 324 -12.15 -12.06 -14.46
#